data_AF-A0A8G0L7S3-F1
#
_entry.id   AF-A0A8G0L7S3-F1
#
_cell.length_a   1.000
_cell.length_b   1.000
_cell.length_c   1.000
_cell.angle_alpha   90.00
_cell.angle_beta   90.00
_cell.angle_gamma   90.00
#
_symmetry.space_group_name_H-M   'P 1'
#
loop_
_entity.id
_entity.type
_entity.pdbx_description
1 polymer ?
#
loop_
_entity_poly.entity_id
_entity_poly.type
_entity_poly.pdbx_seq_one_letter_code
_entity_poly.pdbx_strand_id
1 'polypeptide(L)'
;MVHIVSLVTVDVTEAEIIQQCEKQTGKKCSKPDWKYYKHGEEVILPNSTAAIVIEVSKASAQVRLFHYGTTVTFLKVVAPLQYNLHTAIVPWEQGLGFICFGQHDNVESVKVCKIGIVKVV
;
A
#
# COMPACT_ATOMS: atom_id res chain seq x y z
N MET A 1 -4.65 -15.90 -7.97
CA MET A 1 -3.62 -15.16 -8.73
C MET A 1 -3.91 -13.69 -8.48
N VAL A 2 -3.13 -13.02 -7.62
CA VAL A 2 -3.44 -11.65 -7.18
C VAL A 2 -3.07 -10.69 -8.31
N HIS A 3 -4.06 -10.04 -8.92
CA HIS A 3 -3.84 -9.07 -9.99
C HIS A 3 -3.46 -7.72 -9.38
N ILE A 4 -2.15 -7.48 -9.26
CA ILE A 4 -1.63 -6.19 -8.79
C ILE A 4 -1.77 -5.17 -9.94
N VAL A 5 -2.79 -4.32 -9.88
CA VAL A 5 -2.94 -3.18 -10.78
C VAL A 5 -2.04 -2.04 -10.30
N SER A 6 -0.84 -1.96 -10.86
CA SER A 6 0.14 -0.92 -10.52
C SER A 6 -0.26 0.40 -11.20
N LEU A 7 -0.96 1.28 -10.50
CA LEU A 7 -1.05 2.69 -10.92
C LEU A 7 0.23 3.38 -10.45
N VAL A 8 1.06 3.80 -11.41
CA VAL A 8 2.35 4.47 -11.20
C VAL A 8 2.18 5.91 -11.66
N THR A 9 1.74 6.81 -10.78
CA THR A 9 1.52 8.24 -11.12
C THR A 9 2.04 9.16 -10.03
N VAL A 10 2.63 10.29 -10.43
CA VAL A 10 3.55 11.15 -9.65
C VAL A 10 2.84 12.03 -8.61
N ASP A 11 1.67 12.57 -8.92
CA ASP A 11 0.86 13.39 -7.99
C ASP A 11 -0.60 12.99 -8.16
N VAL A 12 -1.10 12.15 -7.25
CA VAL A 12 -2.48 11.66 -7.30
C VAL A 12 -3.28 12.36 -6.22
N THR A 13 -4.28 13.13 -6.62
CA THR A 13 -5.22 13.78 -5.71
C THR A 13 -6.11 12.75 -5.03
N GLU A 14 -6.70 13.10 -3.88
CA GLU A 14 -7.68 12.23 -3.20
C GLU A 14 -8.84 11.85 -4.14
N ALA A 15 -9.29 12.79 -4.98
CA ALA A 15 -10.35 12.54 -5.95
C ALA A 15 -9.94 11.49 -6.99
N GLU A 16 -8.71 11.55 -7.50
CA GLU A 16 -8.19 10.56 -8.45
C GLU A 16 -7.99 9.19 -7.79
N ILE A 17 -7.53 9.16 -6.53
CA ILE A 17 -7.43 7.92 -5.73
C ILE A 17 -8.81 7.25 -5.61
N ILE A 18 -9.82 8.04 -5.21
CA ILE A 18 -11.19 7.55 -5.06
C ILE A 18 -11.70 7.05 -6.41
N GLN A 19 -11.62 7.87 -7.46
CA GLN A 19 -12.10 7.51 -8.79
C GLN A 19 -11.46 6.21 -9.30
N GLN A 20 -10.15 6.03 -9.09
CA GLN A 20 -9.49 4.79 -9.51
C GLN A 20 -9.86 3.61 -8.64
N CYS A 21 -10.00 3.78 -7.33
CA CYS A 21 -10.53 2.74 -6.46
C CYS A 21 -11.92 2.28 -6.92
N GLU A 22 -12.82 3.22 -7.22
CA GLU A 22 -14.17 2.92 -7.68
C GLU A 22 -14.16 2.21 -9.03
N LYS A 23 -13.30 2.65 -9.95
CA LYS A 23 -13.12 2.01 -11.27
C LYS A 23 -12.60 0.57 -11.15
N GLN A 24 -11.63 0.32 -10.27
CA GLN A 24 -11.02 -1.00 -10.11
C GLN A 24 -11.91 -1.98 -9.33
N THR A 25 -12.62 -1.49 -8.33
CA THR A 25 -13.42 -2.33 -7.43
C THR A 25 -14.89 -2.42 -7.82
N GLY A 26 -15.39 -1.51 -8.66
CA GLY A 26 -16.80 -1.40 -9.03
C GLY A 26 -17.72 -0.95 -7.89
N LYS A 27 -17.15 -0.45 -6.78
CA LYS A 27 -17.88 -0.04 -5.57
C LYS A 27 -17.53 1.40 -5.21
N LYS A 28 -18.38 2.07 -4.41
CA LYS A 28 -18.04 3.40 -3.87
C LYS A 28 -16.89 3.30 -2.89
N CYS A 29 -15.94 4.23 -2.98
CA CYS A 29 -14.74 4.23 -2.15
C CYS A 29 -14.69 5.44 -1.22
N SER A 30 -14.14 5.23 -0.02
CA SER A 30 -13.88 6.29 0.94
C SER A 30 -12.65 7.11 0.53
N LYS A 31 -12.48 8.26 1.19
CA LYS A 31 -11.18 8.95 1.20
C LYS A 31 -10.12 8.03 1.81
N PRO A 32 -8.84 8.14 1.39
CA PRO A 32 -7.76 7.38 2.01
C PRO A 32 -7.52 7.82 3.48
N ASP A 33 -7.51 6.86 4.40
CA ASP A 33 -7.07 7.05 5.79
C ASP A 33 -5.55 6.91 5.87
N TRP A 34 -4.84 8.04 5.82
CA TRP A 34 -3.38 8.10 5.77
C TRP A 34 -2.72 7.84 7.13
N LYS A 35 -1.78 6.90 7.17
CA LYS A 35 -0.98 6.57 8.36
C LYS A 35 0.47 6.32 8.00
N TYR A 36 1.33 6.50 9.00
CA TYR A 36 2.76 6.16 8.94
C TYR A 36 3.00 4.87 9.70
N TYR A 37 3.61 3.90 9.02
CA TYR A 37 3.96 2.59 9.58
C TYR A 37 5.46 2.51 9.77
N LYS A 38 5.91 1.94 10.90
CA LYS A 38 7.33 1.80 11.23
C LYS A 38 7.91 0.52 10.63
N HIS A 39 9.24 0.47 10.53
CA HIS A 39 9.93 -0.78 10.18
C HIS A 39 9.46 -1.95 11.06
N GLY A 40 9.17 -3.09 10.44
CA GLY A 40 8.73 -4.31 11.09
C GLY A 40 7.24 -4.34 11.42
N GLU A 41 6.51 -3.26 11.19
CA GLU A 41 5.07 -3.20 11.47
C GLU A 41 4.30 -4.00 10.40
N GLU A 42 3.75 -5.13 10.85
CA GLU A 42 2.88 -6.00 10.06
C GLU A 42 1.42 -5.60 10.27
N VAL A 43 0.69 -5.49 9.16
CA VAL A 43 -0.70 -5.00 9.18
C VAL A 43 -1.59 -5.92 8.38
N ILE A 44 -2.66 -6.37 9.05
CA ILE A 44 -3.79 -7.08 8.46
C ILE A 44 -4.97 -6.12 8.48
N LEU A 45 -5.52 -5.81 7.31
CA LEU A 45 -6.61 -4.84 7.19
C LEU A 45 -7.99 -5.51 7.27
N PRO A 46 -9.02 -4.76 7.71
CA PRO A 46 -10.38 -5.28 7.80
C PRO A 46 -10.97 -5.61 6.43
N ASN A 47 -11.98 -6.49 6.42
CA ASN A 47 -12.70 -6.93 5.21
C ASN A 47 -13.38 -5.80 4.44
N SER A 48 -13.57 -4.62 5.07
CA SER A 48 -14.13 -3.43 4.43
C SER A 48 -13.14 -2.68 3.53
N THR A 49 -11.87 -3.09 3.49
CA THR A 49 -10.84 -2.43 2.69
C THR A 49 -11.05 -2.70 1.20
N ALA A 50 -11.03 -1.65 0.40
CA ALA A 50 -11.15 -1.68 -1.06
C ALA A 50 -9.78 -1.63 -1.75
N ALA A 51 -8.87 -0.81 -1.23
CA ALA A 51 -7.51 -0.67 -1.74
C ALA A 51 -6.58 -0.07 -0.67
N ILE A 52 -5.28 -0.24 -0.85
CA ILE A 52 -4.27 0.58 -0.18
C ILE A 52 -3.55 1.47 -1.18
N VAL A 53 -3.10 2.62 -0.71
CA VAL A 53 -2.36 3.62 -1.47
C VAL A 53 -1.03 3.85 -0.78
N ILE A 54 0.08 3.70 -1.49
CA ILE A 54 1.43 3.82 -0.93
C ILE A 54 2.06 5.06 -1.55
N GLU A 55 2.31 6.09 -0.74
CA GLU A 55 2.94 7.33 -1.20
C GLU A 55 4.47 7.19 -1.11
N VAL A 56 5.06 6.73 -2.21
CA VAL A 56 6.46 6.32 -2.26
C VAL A 56 7.41 7.52 -2.14
N SER A 57 7.01 8.69 -2.63
CA SER A 57 7.79 9.94 -2.52
C SER A 57 8.05 10.40 -1.08
N LYS A 58 7.23 9.95 -0.12
CA LYS A 58 7.38 10.24 1.32
C LYS A 58 7.86 9.04 2.13
N ALA A 59 7.90 7.85 1.55
CA ALA A 59 8.35 6.65 2.22
C ALA A 59 9.88 6.57 2.22
N SER A 60 10.46 6.31 3.39
CA SER A 60 11.90 5.99 3.56
C SER A 60 12.14 4.48 3.66
N ALA A 61 11.07 3.68 3.55
CA ALA A 61 11.05 2.23 3.65
C ALA A 61 10.27 1.61 2.48
N GLN A 62 10.51 0.31 2.23
CA GLN A 62 9.77 -0.46 1.24
C GLN A 62 8.55 -1.13 1.89
N VAL A 63 7.46 -1.27 1.15
CA VAL A 63 6.29 -2.05 1.56
C VAL A 63 6.35 -3.42 0.90
N ARG A 64 6.28 -4.49 1.69
CA ARG A 64 6.20 -5.86 1.18
C ARG A 64 4.78 -6.37 1.33
N LEU A 65 4.19 -6.81 0.24
CA LEU A 65 2.86 -7.40 0.19
C LEU A 65 2.99 -8.92 0.34
N PHE A 66 2.11 -9.50 1.14
CA PHE A 66 2.03 -10.95 1.34
C PHE A 66 0.57 -11.38 1.40
N HIS A 67 0.33 -12.68 1.19
CA HIS A 67 -0.97 -13.29 1.41
C HIS A 67 -0.91 -14.20 2.62
N TYR A 68 -1.85 -14.04 3.54
CA TYR A 68 -2.09 -14.85 4.71
C TYR A 68 -3.10 -15.96 4.38
N GLY A 69 -2.75 -17.19 4.70
CA GLY A 69 -3.54 -18.41 4.44
C GLY A 69 -3.03 -19.53 5.34
N THR A 70 -3.03 -20.78 4.87
CA THR A 70 -2.36 -21.89 5.59
C THR A 70 -0.84 -21.73 5.66
N THR A 71 -0.27 -20.97 4.72
CA THR A 71 1.13 -20.55 4.67
C THR A 71 1.21 -19.10 4.21
N VAL A 72 2.16 -18.32 4.75
CA VAL A 72 2.41 -16.95 4.30
C VAL A 72 3.15 -16.97 2.97
N THR A 73 2.58 -16.32 1.95
CA THR A 73 3.18 -16.23 0.62
C THR A 73 3.56 -14.79 0.30
N PHE A 74 4.84 -14.54 0.05
CA PHE A 74 5.29 -13.23 -0.42
C PHE A 74 4.82 -12.96 -1.85
N LEU A 75 4.32 -11.75 -2.11
CA LEU A 75 3.75 -11.38 -3.41
C LEU A 75 4.64 -10.38 -4.16
N LYS A 76 4.88 -9.20 -3.58
CA LYS A 76 5.57 -8.10 -4.28
C LYS A 76 6.17 -7.09 -3.30
N VAL A 77 7.20 -6.36 -3.75
CA VAL A 77 7.76 -5.19 -3.06
C VAL A 77 7.33 -3.92 -3.78
N VAL A 78 6.94 -2.90 -3.02
CA VAL A 78 6.83 -1.51 -3.47
C VAL A 78 7.92 -0.72 -2.76
N ALA A 79 8.96 -0.29 -3.50
CA ALA A 79 10.14 0.37 -2.94
C ALA A 79 10.35 1.77 -3.52
N PRO A 80 10.84 2.74 -2.71
CA PRO A 80 11.24 4.09 -3.16
C PRO A 80 12.00 4.15 -4.47
N LEU A 81 13.08 3.38 -4.57
CA LEU A 81 13.97 3.37 -5.73
C LEU A 81 13.34 2.77 -6.99
N GLN A 82 12.37 1.87 -6.83
CA GLN A 82 11.69 1.23 -7.97
C GLN A 82 10.57 2.10 -8.55
N TYR A 83 10.05 3.01 -7.74
CA TYR A 83 8.85 3.80 -8.03
C TYR A 83 9.12 5.30 -7.85
N ASN A 84 10.35 5.76 -8.17
CA ASN A 84 10.84 7.15 -8.11
C ASN A 84 9.74 8.23 -8.06
N LEU A 85 9.31 8.60 -6.85
CA LEU A 85 8.33 9.65 -6.55
C LEU A 85 6.86 9.38 -6.91
N HIS A 86 6.45 8.14 -7.12
CA HIS A 86 5.08 7.79 -7.48
C HIS A 86 4.20 7.39 -6.29
N THR A 87 2.89 7.50 -6.46
CA THR A 87 1.90 6.86 -5.58
C THR A 87 1.48 5.52 -6.20
N ALA A 88 1.54 4.43 -5.43
CA ALA A 88 1.12 3.11 -5.86
C ALA A 88 -0.24 2.74 -5.26
N ILE A 89 -1.22 2.41 -6.11
CA ILE A 89 -2.52 1.88 -5.67
C ILE A 89 -2.48 0.36 -5.77
N VAL A 90 -2.90 -0.33 -4.72
CA VAL A 90 -2.98 -1.79 -4.66
C VAL A 90 -4.43 -2.16 -4.31
N PRO A 91 -5.20 -2.73 -5.26
CA PRO A 91 -6.52 -3.27 -4.96
C PRO A 91 -6.42 -4.29 -3.83
N TRP A 92 -7.37 -4.22 -2.89
CA TRP A 92 -7.35 -5.08 -1.71
C TRP A 92 -8.12 -6.37 -1.96
N GLU A 93 -7.54 -7.48 -1.52
CA GLU A 93 -8.14 -8.81 -1.58
C GLU A 93 -8.11 -9.43 -0.18
N GLN A 94 -9.09 -10.28 0.14
CA GLN A 94 -9.13 -10.96 1.43
C GLN A 94 -7.91 -11.86 1.58
N GLY A 95 -7.26 -11.81 2.74
CA GLY A 95 -6.01 -12.52 2.99
C GLY A 95 -4.78 -11.73 2.56
N LEU A 96 -4.90 -10.57 1.91
CA LEU A 96 -3.75 -9.70 1.67
C LEU A 96 -3.29 -9.06 2.99
N GLY A 97 -1.98 -8.92 3.15
CA GLY A 97 -1.33 -8.21 4.24
C GLY A 97 -0.11 -7.46 3.73
N PHE A 98 0.39 -6.53 4.54
CA PHE A 98 1.64 -5.84 4.23
C PHE A 98 2.52 -5.65 5.45
N ILE A 99 3.82 -5.54 5.20
CA ILE A 99 4.81 -5.17 6.20
C ILE A 99 5.62 -3.98 5.69
N CYS A 100 5.77 -2.96 6.55
CA CYS A 100 6.70 -1.88 6.28
C CYS A 100 8.11 -2.33 6.64
N PHE A 101 9.03 -2.29 5.68
CA PHE A 101 10.37 -2.84 5.83
C PHE A 101 11.41 -1.81 5.40
N GLY A 102 12.09 -1.19 6.36
CA GLY A 102 13.31 -0.42 6.08
C GLY A 102 14.53 -1.30 5.78
N GLN A 103 15.30 -1.02 4.74
CA GLN A 103 16.58 -1.71 4.45
C GLN A 103 17.62 -1.36 5.52
N HIS A 104 18.54 -2.24 5.88
CA HIS A 104 19.45 -2.08 7.02
C HIS A 104 20.63 -1.14 6.72
N ASP A 105 20.36 0.16 6.61
CA ASP A 105 21.44 1.16 6.63
C ASP A 105 21.76 1.52 8.08
N ASN A 106 23.04 1.51 8.45
CA ASN A 106 23.59 1.72 9.82
C ASN A 106 23.35 3.13 10.41
N VAL A 107 22.46 3.91 9.81
CA VAL A 107 22.06 5.23 10.27
C VAL A 107 20.74 5.07 11.02
N GLU A 108 20.63 5.62 12.24
CA GLU A 108 19.39 5.67 13.04
C GLU A 108 18.32 6.59 12.43
N SER A 109 18.11 6.53 11.11
CA SER A 109 17.00 7.19 10.45
C SER A 109 15.74 6.35 10.65
N VAL A 110 14.67 6.97 11.16
CA VAL A 110 13.37 6.29 11.33
C VAL A 110 12.84 5.92 9.95
N LYS A 111 12.81 4.62 9.65
CA LYS A 111 12.32 4.09 8.37
C LYS A 111 10.81 3.92 8.44
N VAL A 112 10.08 4.67 7.61
CA VAL A 112 8.61 4.74 7.64
C VAL A 112 8.00 4.55 6.25
N CYS A 113 6.81 3.95 6.22
CA CYS A 113 5.96 3.84 5.05
C CYS A 113 4.72 4.72 5.24
N LYS A 114 4.41 5.59 4.27
CA LYS A 114 3.16 6.36 4.28
C LYS A 114 2.11 5.62 3.44
N ILE A 115 1.06 5.14 4.10
CA ILE A 115 0.04 4.30 3.46
C ILE A 115 -1.35 4.84 3.79
N GLY A 116 -2.16 5.04 2.76
CA GLY A 116 -3.58 5.38 2.83
C GLY A 116 -4.43 4.13 2.68
N ILE A 117 -5.38 3.91 3.61
CA ILE A 117 -6.34 2.81 3.52
C ILE A 117 -7.65 3.34 2.95
N VAL A 118 -8.10 2.76 1.83
CA VAL A 118 -9.38 3.11 1.19
C VAL A 118 -10.38 2.00 1.47
N LYS A 119 -11.59 2.35 1.92
CA LYS A 119 -12.65 1.40 2.28
C LYS A 119 -13.81 1.47 1.30
N VAL A 120 -14.56 0.38 1.18
CA VAL A 120 -15.87 0.38 0.53
C VAL A 120 -16.86 1.14 1.41
N VAL A 121 -17.68 2.00 0.79
CA VAL A 121 -18.80 2.73 1.44
C VAL A 121 -20.13 2.09 1.09
#